data_AF-A0A957G6X7-F1
#
_entry.id   AF-A0A957G6X7-F1
#
_cell.length_a   1.000
_cell.length_b   1.000
_cell.length_c   1.000
_cell.angle_alpha   90.00
_cell.angle_beta   90.00
_cell.angle_gamma   90.00
#
_symmetry.space_group_name_H-M   'P 1'
#
loop_
_entity.id
_entity.type
_entity.pdbx_description
1 polymer ?
#
loop_
_entity_poly.entity_id
_entity_poly.type
_entity_poly.pdbx_seq_one_letter_code
_entity_poly.pdbx_strand_id
1 'polypeptide(L)'
;WLAWQTDGTLGSGPWAPPITITGQSTTGNGLQSLGGTASFAAANDGGTLTQQGFPFILEGSVGGGDFCDAADIPWASANPTMGTTAAGGSSDVDVTFDSTGLAIGVYTGTLCIESNDPVDPIVRVPLTLNVVEEPPMPAIVVTATVGLDPMTCATTSSLVVGQPTTDVYYCYTVENTGNITLSLHDITDDVGTNLTGVAYDLAPGATADTVALGLVISETVSTDTTNTVVWTGYAGSAIFATDSSTASVTEAPTDVSLTSFGSDAGLALQPVLLAAVLALFLGVAVLLRRRTN
;
A
#
# COMPACT_ATOMS: atom_id res chain seq x y z
N TRP A 1 4.76 -40.13 -13.46
CA TRP A 1 4.71 -41.32 -14.31
C TRP A 1 6.10 -41.53 -14.86
N LEU A 2 6.75 -42.66 -14.55
CA LEU A 2 8.05 -42.98 -15.11
C LEU A 2 7.85 -43.79 -16.38
N ALA A 3 8.36 -43.29 -17.51
CA ALA A 3 8.47 -44.04 -18.74
C ALA A 3 9.94 -44.36 -18.97
N TRP A 4 10.27 -45.63 -19.16
CA TRP A 4 11.62 -46.06 -19.50
C TRP A 4 11.54 -47.04 -20.67
N GLN A 5 12.56 -47.02 -21.53
CA GLN A 5 12.67 -47.89 -22.69
C GLN A 5 14.08 -48.47 -22.71
N THR A 6 14.18 -49.72 -23.13
CA THR A 6 15.46 -50.35 -23.47
C THR A 6 15.37 -50.81 -24.92
N ASP A 7 16.46 -50.71 -25.67
CA ASP A 7 16.55 -51.05 -27.09
C ASP A 7 17.43 -52.29 -27.31
N GLY A 8 17.14 -53.05 -28.35
CA GLY A 8 17.73 -54.36 -28.49
C GLY A 8 17.41 -55.14 -29.74
N THR A 9 18.17 -56.22 -29.96
CA THR A 9 17.90 -57.21 -31.00
C THR A 9 17.67 -58.58 -30.36
N LEU A 10 17.04 -59.50 -31.09
CA LEU A 10 16.90 -60.89 -30.63
C LEU A 10 18.24 -61.54 -30.26
N GLY A 11 19.36 -61.08 -30.85
CA GLY A 11 20.71 -61.56 -30.59
C GLY A 11 21.51 -60.79 -29.53
N SER A 12 21.11 -59.58 -29.14
CA SER A 12 21.89 -58.70 -28.24
C SER A 12 21.17 -58.30 -26.96
N GLY A 13 19.99 -58.87 -26.70
CA GLY A 13 19.12 -58.41 -25.61
C GLY A 13 18.53 -57.02 -25.92
N PRO A 14 17.75 -56.44 -24.98
CA PRO A 14 17.68 -56.82 -23.57
C PRO A 14 16.75 -58.02 -23.38
N TRP A 15 17.31 -59.11 -22.87
CA TRP A 15 16.51 -60.24 -22.40
C TRP A 15 16.06 -59.90 -20.97
N ALA A 16 14.99 -59.13 -20.84
CA ALA A 16 14.41 -58.89 -19.53
C ALA A 16 13.64 -60.15 -19.10
N PRO A 17 13.98 -60.81 -17.98
CA PRO A 17 13.19 -61.92 -17.49
C PRO A 17 11.79 -61.39 -17.15
N PRO A 18 10.71 -62.03 -17.63
CA PRO A 18 9.36 -61.60 -17.31
C PRO A 18 9.13 -61.71 -15.80
N ILE A 19 8.40 -60.76 -15.22
CA ILE A 19 7.90 -60.91 -13.85
C ILE A 19 6.92 -62.08 -13.88
N THR A 20 7.24 -63.18 -13.19
CA THR A 20 6.34 -64.33 -13.07
C THR A 20 5.75 -64.34 -11.68
N ILE A 21 4.42 -64.26 -11.58
CA ILE A 21 3.67 -64.38 -10.32
C ILE A 21 2.86 -65.67 -10.41
N THR A 22 3.09 -66.59 -9.47
CA THR A 22 2.40 -67.89 -9.45
C THR A 22 0.89 -67.70 -9.48
N GLY A 23 0.23 -68.26 -10.50
CA GLY A 23 -1.22 -68.17 -10.66
C GLY A 23 -1.75 -66.90 -11.32
N GLN A 24 -0.89 -66.03 -11.87
CA GLN A 24 -1.28 -64.87 -12.67
C GLN A 24 -0.67 -64.97 -14.08
N SER A 25 -1.51 -64.84 -15.10
CA SER A 25 -1.07 -64.83 -16.50
C SER A 25 -0.71 -63.41 -16.97
N THR A 26 -1.39 -62.39 -16.46
CA THR A 26 -1.07 -60.96 -16.72
C THR A 26 -0.34 -60.37 -15.53
N THR A 27 0.93 -59.97 -15.70
CA THR A 27 1.80 -59.51 -14.58
C THR A 27 2.12 -58.02 -14.62
N GLY A 28 1.67 -57.31 -15.65
CA GLY A 28 1.84 -55.86 -15.78
C GLY A 28 1.36 -55.31 -17.12
N ASN A 29 1.77 -54.09 -17.43
CA ASN A 29 1.38 -53.34 -18.62
C ASN A 29 2.57 -53.03 -19.55
N GLY A 30 3.58 -53.89 -19.57
CA GLY A 30 4.77 -53.73 -20.42
C GLY A 30 4.39 -53.61 -21.90
N LEU A 31 5.07 -52.70 -22.60
CA LEU A 31 4.92 -52.49 -24.03
C LEU A 31 6.23 -52.81 -24.74
N GLN A 32 6.13 -53.36 -25.96
CA GLN A 32 7.26 -53.63 -26.85
C GLN A 32 7.09 -52.85 -28.15
N SER A 33 8.20 -52.36 -28.73
CA SER A 33 8.21 -51.72 -30.03
C SER A 33 8.08 -52.76 -31.15
N LEU A 34 7.16 -52.53 -32.09
CA LEU A 34 7.02 -53.36 -33.28
C LEU A 34 8.01 -52.88 -34.35
N GLY A 35 9.06 -53.67 -34.59
CA GLY A 35 10.00 -53.43 -35.70
C GLY A 35 10.87 -52.18 -35.55
N GLY A 36 11.18 -51.74 -34.33
CA GLY A 36 12.03 -50.57 -34.08
C GLY A 36 11.37 -49.23 -34.43
N THR A 37 10.05 -49.21 -34.59
CA THR A 37 9.26 -48.00 -34.85
C THR A 37 8.65 -47.45 -33.57
N ALA A 38 8.10 -46.22 -33.61
CA ALA A 38 7.37 -45.62 -32.49
C ALA A 38 5.98 -46.24 -32.22
N SER A 39 5.67 -47.39 -32.86
CA SER A 39 4.46 -48.16 -32.60
C SER A 39 4.72 -49.21 -31.52
N PHE A 40 3.90 -49.16 -30.47
CA PHE A 40 4.01 -50.03 -29.30
C PHE A 40 2.80 -50.97 -29.20
N ALA A 41 3.04 -52.22 -28.82
CA ALA A 41 2.01 -53.19 -28.50
C ALA A 41 2.30 -53.85 -27.16
N ALA A 42 1.29 -54.54 -26.59
CA ALA A 42 1.48 -55.32 -25.38
C ALA A 42 2.66 -56.29 -25.52
N ALA A 43 3.54 -56.30 -24.52
CA ALA A 43 4.60 -57.29 -24.40
C ALA A 43 3.98 -58.59 -23.87
N ASN A 44 3.51 -59.43 -24.79
CA ASN A 44 2.88 -60.68 -24.46
C ASN A 44 3.92 -61.81 -24.30
N ASP A 45 3.65 -62.73 -23.38
CA ASP A 45 4.43 -63.97 -23.30
C ASP A 45 4.21 -64.86 -24.54
N GLY A 46 5.14 -65.78 -24.81
CA GLY A 46 5.10 -66.67 -25.98
C GLY A 46 4.20 -67.91 -25.84
N GLY A 47 3.51 -68.09 -24.70
CA GLY A 47 2.70 -69.27 -24.41
C GLY A 47 1.21 -68.95 -24.31
N THR A 48 0.81 -68.28 -23.22
CA THR A 48 -0.56 -67.85 -22.92
C THR A 48 -0.97 -66.56 -23.62
N LEU A 49 -0.03 -65.89 -24.30
CA LEU A 49 -0.28 -64.64 -25.04
C LEU A 49 -0.84 -63.50 -24.16
N THR A 50 -0.47 -63.49 -22.89
CA THR A 50 -0.92 -62.50 -21.90
C THR A 50 0.15 -61.45 -21.62
N GLN A 51 -0.27 -60.23 -21.28
CA GLN A 51 0.63 -59.08 -21.15
C GLN A 51 1.50 -59.17 -19.88
N GLN A 52 2.79 -58.90 -20.03
CA GLN A 52 3.78 -59.03 -18.96
C GLN A 52 4.24 -57.68 -18.41
N GLY A 53 4.69 -57.67 -17.15
CA GLY A 53 5.45 -56.58 -16.55
C GLY A 53 6.96 -56.79 -16.72
N PHE A 54 7.72 -55.70 -16.77
CA PHE A 54 9.18 -55.72 -16.77
C PHE A 54 9.74 -55.16 -15.46
N PRO A 55 10.73 -55.82 -14.84
CA PRO A 55 11.36 -55.28 -13.65
C PRO A 55 12.26 -54.09 -14.03
N PHE A 56 12.27 -53.06 -13.18
CA PHE A 56 13.29 -52.01 -13.19
C PHE A 56 13.71 -51.74 -11.76
N ILE A 57 14.98 -51.37 -11.58
CA ILE A 57 15.48 -50.84 -10.32
C ILE A 57 15.60 -49.33 -10.51
N LEU A 58 15.00 -48.57 -9.60
CA LEU A 58 15.28 -47.16 -9.46
C LEU A 58 16.49 -47.04 -8.53
N GLU A 59 17.67 -46.89 -9.12
CA GLU A 59 18.85 -46.47 -8.37
C GLU A 59 18.84 -44.95 -8.30
N GLY A 60 18.59 -44.44 -7.10
CA GLY A 60 18.63 -43.02 -6.79
C GLY A 60 18.67 -42.87 -5.28
N SER A 61 19.44 -41.92 -4.79
CA SER A 61 19.15 -41.36 -3.47
C SER A 61 17.75 -40.76 -3.55
N VAL A 62 16.83 -41.19 -2.69
CA VAL A 62 15.76 -40.25 -2.31
C VAL A 62 16.50 -38.99 -1.91
N GLY A 63 16.14 -37.85 -2.49
CA GLY A 63 16.55 -36.57 -1.94
C GLY A 63 15.95 -36.44 -0.55
N GLY A 64 16.51 -37.15 0.44
CA GLY A 64 17.01 -36.44 1.59
C GLY A 64 18.11 -35.55 1.03
N GLY A 65 17.70 -34.45 0.40
CA GLY A 65 18.54 -33.27 0.38
C GLY A 65 18.99 -33.11 1.81
N ASP A 66 20.29 -32.84 1.97
CA ASP A 66 20.76 -32.42 3.26
C ASP A 66 19.78 -31.36 3.75
N PHE A 67 19.08 -31.58 4.87
CA PHE A 67 18.01 -30.66 5.35
C PHE A 67 18.57 -29.27 5.74
N CYS A 68 19.85 -29.08 5.44
CA CYS A 68 20.77 -28.05 5.83
C CYS A 68 21.34 -27.33 4.60
N ASP A 69 20.84 -27.61 3.38
CA ASP A 69 21.18 -26.80 2.22
C ASP A 69 20.53 -25.41 2.36
N ALA A 70 21.35 -24.37 2.42
CA ALA A 70 20.86 -22.99 2.44
C ALA A 70 20.02 -22.65 1.19
N ALA A 71 20.19 -23.41 0.09
CA ALA A 71 19.36 -23.30 -1.10
C ALA A 71 17.88 -23.71 -0.85
N ASP A 72 17.59 -24.46 0.22
CA ASP A 72 16.23 -24.90 0.56
C ASP A 72 15.42 -23.82 1.30
N ILE A 73 16.08 -22.84 1.92
CA ILE A 73 15.46 -21.72 2.64
C ILE A 73 16.01 -20.36 2.20
N PRO A 74 15.95 -20.01 0.90
CA PRO A 74 16.51 -18.75 0.39
C PRO A 74 15.81 -17.49 0.94
N TRP A 75 14.66 -17.66 1.59
CA TRP A 75 13.85 -16.65 2.23
C TRP A 75 14.18 -16.45 3.71
N ALA A 76 15.18 -17.15 4.26
CA ALA A 76 15.66 -16.97 5.62
C ALA A 76 17.18 -16.82 5.65
N SER A 77 17.68 -16.00 6.58
CA SER A 77 19.11 -15.82 6.84
C SER A 77 19.38 -15.77 8.33
N ALA A 78 20.61 -16.11 8.75
CA ALA A 78 21.02 -16.12 10.15
C ALA A 78 22.28 -15.27 10.35
N ASN A 79 22.39 -14.58 11.48
CA ASN A 79 23.57 -13.79 11.85
C ASN A 79 23.84 -13.87 13.37
N PRO A 80 25.04 -14.26 13.82
CA PRO A 80 26.17 -14.74 13.01
C PRO A 80 25.92 -16.15 12.44
N THR A 81 26.52 -16.47 11.29
CA THR A 81 26.44 -17.81 10.68
C THR A 81 27.42 -18.82 11.27
N MET A 82 28.36 -18.35 12.09
CA MET A 82 29.34 -19.18 12.80
C MET A 82 29.86 -18.47 14.05
N GLY A 83 30.30 -19.24 15.04
CA GLY A 83 30.83 -18.68 16.28
C GLY A 83 31.30 -19.76 17.25
N THR A 84 31.61 -19.35 18.48
CA THR A 84 31.98 -20.26 19.56
C THR A 84 31.20 -19.90 20.82
N THR A 85 30.56 -20.89 21.44
CA THR A 85 29.85 -20.73 22.71
C THR A 85 30.70 -21.32 23.83
N ALA A 86 30.95 -20.55 24.89
CA ALA A 86 31.69 -21.04 26.05
C ALA A 86 30.87 -22.10 26.82
N ALA A 87 31.54 -22.99 27.55
CA ALA A 87 30.88 -24.01 28.36
C ALA A 87 29.91 -23.37 29.37
N GLY A 88 28.64 -23.79 29.34
CA GLY A 88 27.58 -23.23 30.18
C GLY A 88 27.12 -21.82 29.81
N GLY A 89 27.62 -21.26 28.70
CA GLY A 89 27.20 -19.97 28.16
C GLY A 89 26.14 -20.10 27.08
N SER A 90 25.70 -18.94 26.56
CA SER A 90 24.80 -18.81 25.42
C SER A 90 25.37 -17.83 24.41
N SER A 91 24.96 -17.97 23.15
CA SER A 91 25.25 -17.03 22.08
C SER A 91 23.98 -16.84 21.27
N ASP A 92 23.62 -15.60 21.01
CA ASP A 92 22.42 -15.25 20.25
C ASP A 92 22.69 -15.32 18.75
N VAL A 93 21.70 -15.78 18.00
CA VAL A 93 21.69 -15.82 16.53
C VAL A 93 20.37 -15.23 16.06
N ASP A 94 20.44 -14.13 15.32
CA ASP A 94 19.28 -13.49 14.73
C ASP A 94 18.89 -14.19 13.44
N VAL A 95 17.62 -14.61 13.32
CA VAL A 95 17.07 -15.20 12.10
C VAL A 95 16.16 -14.17 11.43
N THR A 96 16.51 -13.76 10.22
CA THR A 96 15.74 -12.79 9.41
C THR A 96 15.01 -13.51 8.29
N PHE A 97 13.73 -13.23 8.16
CA PHE A 97 12.87 -13.74 7.08
C PHE A 97 12.68 -12.63 6.03
N ASP A 98 12.79 -12.98 4.76
CA ASP A 98 12.60 -12.07 3.62
C ASP A 98 11.58 -12.66 2.64
N SER A 99 10.42 -12.01 2.52
CA SER A 99 9.37 -12.39 1.58
C SER A 99 9.48 -11.67 0.23
N THR A 100 10.53 -10.89 -0.01
CA THR A 100 10.70 -10.12 -1.24
C THR A 100 10.68 -11.05 -2.46
N GLY A 101 9.77 -10.79 -3.39
CA GLY A 101 9.61 -11.58 -4.61
C GLY A 101 8.95 -12.95 -4.43
N LEU A 102 8.55 -13.31 -3.20
CA LEU A 102 7.77 -14.52 -2.95
C LEU A 102 6.29 -14.29 -3.29
N ALA A 103 5.66 -15.30 -3.90
CA ALA A 103 4.22 -15.33 -4.05
C ALA A 103 3.54 -15.61 -2.70
N ILE A 104 2.27 -15.23 -2.58
CA ILE A 104 1.41 -15.61 -1.45
C ILE A 104 1.44 -17.14 -1.28
N GLY A 105 1.66 -17.58 -0.05
CA GLY A 105 1.78 -19.00 0.26
C GLY A 105 2.50 -19.27 1.57
N VAL A 106 2.52 -20.55 1.93
CA VAL A 106 3.26 -21.06 3.09
C VAL A 106 4.56 -21.69 2.59
N TYR A 107 5.67 -21.17 3.10
CA TYR A 107 7.01 -21.69 2.84
C TYR A 107 7.51 -22.37 4.11
N THR A 108 7.95 -23.61 3.97
CA THR A 108 8.49 -24.40 5.08
C THR A 108 9.90 -24.84 4.75
N GLY A 109 10.78 -24.82 5.73
CA GLY A 109 12.13 -25.35 5.59
C GLY A 109 12.78 -25.58 6.94
N THR A 110 14.05 -25.98 6.92
CA THR A 110 14.79 -26.32 8.14
C THR A 110 16.08 -25.52 8.18
N LEU A 111 16.31 -24.80 9.28
CA LEU A 111 17.60 -24.22 9.60
C LEU A 111 18.41 -25.25 10.40
N CYS A 112 19.61 -25.57 9.94
CA CYS A 112 20.52 -26.47 10.65
C CYS A 112 21.60 -25.70 11.40
N ILE A 113 21.85 -26.10 12.63
CA ILE A 113 22.93 -25.61 13.47
C ILE A 113 23.92 -26.75 13.64
N GLU A 114 25.07 -26.63 13.00
CA GLU A 114 26.18 -27.58 13.14
C GLU A 114 27.08 -27.18 14.31
N SER A 115 27.48 -28.16 15.12
CA SER A 115 28.35 -27.96 16.26
C SER A 115 29.31 -29.12 16.45
N ASN A 116 30.29 -28.94 17.34
CA ASN A 116 31.20 -29.99 17.78
C ASN A 116 30.69 -30.77 19.00
N ASP A 117 29.40 -30.72 19.31
CA ASP A 117 28.78 -31.56 20.33
C ASP A 117 28.80 -33.03 19.87
N PRO A 118 29.45 -33.95 20.61
CA PRO A 118 29.53 -35.36 20.23
C PRO A 118 28.20 -36.13 20.35
N VAL A 119 27.21 -35.58 21.06
CA VAL A 119 25.89 -36.17 21.27
C VAL A 119 24.90 -35.68 20.22
N ASP A 120 24.87 -34.37 19.98
CA ASP A 120 23.97 -33.74 19.00
C ASP A 120 24.73 -32.74 18.09
N PRO A 121 25.50 -33.26 17.11
CA PRO A 121 26.34 -32.43 16.26
C PRO A 121 25.53 -31.57 15.27
N ILE A 122 24.24 -31.87 15.03
CA ILE A 122 23.38 -31.12 14.11
C ILE A 122 21.99 -30.95 14.73
N VAL A 123 21.67 -29.73 15.14
CA VAL A 123 20.33 -29.35 15.61
C VAL A 123 19.51 -28.80 14.45
N ARG A 124 18.29 -29.30 14.28
CA ARG A 124 17.37 -28.90 13.19
C ARG A 124 16.22 -28.05 13.73
N VAL A 125 16.10 -26.83 13.23
CA VAL A 125 15.05 -25.87 13.62
C VAL A 125 14.08 -25.70 12.45
N PRO A 126 12.82 -26.18 12.57
CA PRO A 126 11.82 -25.98 11.52
C PRO A 126 11.39 -24.52 11.45
N LEU A 127 11.39 -23.96 10.25
CA LEU A 127 10.94 -22.60 9.95
C LEU A 127 9.68 -22.64 9.09
N THR A 128 8.76 -21.72 9.39
CA THR A 128 7.55 -21.50 8.59
C THR A 128 7.40 -20.01 8.33
N LEU A 129 7.36 -19.63 7.05
CA LEU A 129 7.00 -18.28 6.59
C LEU A 129 5.63 -18.33 5.94
N ASN A 130 4.69 -17.52 6.42
CA ASN A 130 3.39 -17.34 5.78
C ASN A 130 3.35 -15.99 5.07
N VAL A 131 3.46 -16.01 3.74
CA VAL A 131 3.33 -14.81 2.90
C VAL A 131 1.85 -14.63 2.59
N VAL A 132 1.28 -13.52 3.06
CA VAL A 132 -0.13 -13.16 2.87
C VAL A 132 -0.25 -11.93 1.98
N GLU A 133 -1.44 -11.70 1.43
CA GLU A 133 -1.77 -10.44 0.76
C GLU A 133 -1.69 -9.28 1.76
N GLU A 134 -1.19 -8.13 1.32
CA GLU A 134 -1.23 -6.92 2.13
C GLU A 134 -2.69 -6.51 2.33
N PRO A 135 -3.12 -6.18 3.56
CA PRO A 135 -4.50 -5.76 3.78
C PRO A 135 -4.80 -4.46 3.02
N PRO A 136 -6.02 -4.30 2.49
CA PRO A 136 -6.41 -3.05 1.86
C PRO A 136 -6.44 -1.93 2.91
N MET A 137 -5.69 -0.88 2.65
CA MET A 137 -5.55 0.30 3.49
C MET A 137 -6.00 1.52 2.68
N PRO A 138 -7.31 1.88 2.76
CA PRO A 138 -7.75 3.14 2.18
C PRO A 138 -7.27 4.30 3.06
N ALA A 139 -6.60 5.28 2.46
CA ALA A 139 -6.22 6.50 3.15
C ALA A 139 -6.17 7.65 2.12
N ILE A 140 -6.63 8.83 2.54
CA ILE A 140 -6.55 10.04 1.74
C ILE A 140 -6.07 11.21 2.61
N VAL A 141 -5.51 12.21 1.96
CA VAL A 141 -5.24 13.53 2.54
C VAL A 141 -5.88 14.57 1.65
N VAL A 142 -6.62 15.51 2.24
CA VAL A 142 -7.32 16.58 1.54
C VAL A 142 -6.73 17.93 1.94
N THR A 143 -6.48 18.77 0.95
CA THR A 143 -6.04 20.15 1.14
C THR A 143 -7.06 21.09 0.52
N ALA A 144 -7.61 22.00 1.33
CA ALA A 144 -8.46 23.08 0.88
C ALA A 144 -7.64 24.38 0.72
N THR A 145 -7.85 25.05 -0.41
CA THR A 145 -7.25 26.34 -0.71
C THR A 145 -8.33 27.31 -1.19
N VAL A 146 -8.06 28.61 -1.05
CA VAL A 146 -8.99 29.67 -1.44
C VAL A 146 -8.26 30.79 -2.18
N GLY A 147 -8.84 31.27 -3.27
CA GLY A 147 -8.28 32.30 -4.12
C GLY A 147 -9.32 33.10 -4.87
N LEU A 148 -8.85 33.89 -5.85
CA LEU A 148 -9.66 34.77 -6.69
C LEU A 148 -9.71 34.32 -8.16
N ASP A 149 -8.96 33.28 -8.53
CA ASP A 149 -8.94 32.71 -9.88
C ASP A 149 -9.82 31.45 -9.92
N PRO A 150 -10.89 31.41 -10.75
CA PRO A 150 -11.72 30.21 -10.90
C PRO A 150 -11.02 29.05 -11.62
N MET A 151 -9.93 29.30 -12.35
CA MET A 151 -9.31 28.33 -13.25
C MET A 151 -7.99 27.76 -12.71
N THR A 152 -7.56 28.20 -11.53
CA THR A 152 -6.30 27.75 -10.92
C THR A 152 -6.48 27.59 -9.42
N CYS A 153 -6.05 26.46 -8.87
CA CYS A 153 -6.01 26.27 -7.42
C CYS A 153 -5.06 27.28 -6.78
N ALA A 154 -5.53 27.93 -5.71
CA ALA A 154 -4.67 28.76 -4.89
C ALA A 154 -3.64 27.89 -4.14
N THR A 155 -2.63 28.53 -3.56
CA THR A 155 -1.60 27.84 -2.77
C THR A 155 -1.76 28.04 -1.27
N THR A 156 -2.76 28.81 -0.85
CA THR A 156 -3.01 29.16 0.56
C THR A 156 -4.41 28.72 0.99
N SER A 157 -4.53 28.32 2.25
CA SER A 157 -5.81 28.05 2.91
C SER A 157 -6.41 29.29 3.57
N SER A 158 -5.78 30.46 3.44
CA SER A 158 -6.32 31.72 3.92
C SER A 158 -6.21 32.82 2.86
N LEU A 159 -7.23 33.68 2.83
CA LEU A 159 -7.32 34.83 1.95
C LEU A 159 -7.90 36.03 2.71
N VAL A 160 -7.32 37.21 2.51
CA VAL A 160 -7.89 38.47 3.00
C VAL A 160 -8.48 39.23 1.82
N VAL A 161 -9.77 39.58 1.90
CA VAL A 161 -10.46 40.36 0.86
C VAL A 161 -10.59 41.83 1.27
N GLY A 162 -10.39 42.74 0.33
CA GLY A 162 -10.36 44.19 0.60
C GLY A 162 -11.71 44.90 0.48
N GLN A 163 -12.77 44.18 0.09
CA GLN A 163 -14.12 44.71 -0.09
C GLN A 163 -15.14 43.65 0.37
N PRO A 164 -16.28 44.05 0.96
CA PRO A 164 -17.39 43.14 1.19
C PRO A 164 -17.94 42.67 -0.16
N THR A 165 -18.62 41.52 -0.16
CA THR A 165 -19.26 40.92 -1.35
C THR A 165 -18.27 40.53 -2.45
N THR A 166 -17.09 40.03 -2.06
CA THR A 166 -16.08 39.52 -3.00
C THR A 166 -16.36 38.05 -3.33
N ASP A 167 -16.39 37.72 -4.62
CA ASP A 167 -16.44 36.32 -5.06
C ASP A 167 -15.08 35.65 -4.86
N VAL A 168 -15.08 34.54 -4.13
CA VAL A 168 -13.90 33.71 -3.89
C VAL A 168 -14.12 32.31 -4.45
N TYR A 169 -13.02 31.62 -4.77
CA TYR A 169 -13.04 30.28 -5.34
C TYR A 169 -12.26 29.33 -4.43
N TYR A 170 -12.90 28.21 -4.08
CA TYR A 170 -12.29 27.15 -3.31
C TYR A 170 -11.77 26.06 -4.27
N CYS A 171 -10.56 25.56 -4.00
CA CYS A 171 -10.05 24.37 -4.66
C CYS A 171 -9.68 23.32 -3.61
N TYR A 172 -10.13 22.09 -3.84
CA TYR A 172 -9.82 20.94 -3.00
C TYR A 172 -8.89 20.01 -3.78
N THR A 173 -7.75 19.68 -3.19
CA THR A 173 -6.81 18.69 -3.70
C THR A 173 -6.87 17.45 -2.81
N VAL A 174 -7.04 16.28 -3.39
CA VAL A 174 -6.99 14.98 -2.70
C VAL A 174 -5.75 14.22 -3.14
N GLU A 175 -5.08 13.58 -2.18
CA GLU A 175 -4.01 12.61 -2.39
C GLU A 175 -4.44 11.26 -1.83
N ASN A 176 -4.26 10.17 -2.58
CA ASN A 176 -4.43 8.82 -2.05
C ASN A 176 -3.12 8.37 -1.39
N THR A 177 -3.09 8.36 -0.06
CA THR A 177 -1.94 7.92 0.75
C THR A 177 -2.06 6.43 1.16
N GLY A 178 -3.10 5.75 0.68
CA GLY A 178 -3.34 4.33 0.89
C GLY A 178 -2.65 3.43 -0.15
N ASN A 179 -2.92 2.12 -0.05
CA ASN A 179 -2.37 1.10 -0.95
C ASN A 179 -3.39 0.54 -1.97
N ILE A 180 -4.62 1.07 -1.96
CA ILE A 180 -5.72 0.65 -2.84
C ILE A 180 -6.26 1.84 -3.65
N THR A 181 -6.60 1.59 -4.92
CA THR A 181 -7.26 2.59 -5.78
C THR A 181 -8.66 2.91 -5.27
N LEU A 182 -8.99 4.20 -5.18
CA LEU A 182 -10.33 4.68 -4.87
C LEU A 182 -10.98 5.14 -6.18
N SER A 183 -12.18 4.64 -6.50
CA SER A 183 -12.81 4.82 -7.82
C SER A 183 -14.09 5.66 -7.80
N LEU A 184 -14.67 5.85 -6.61
CA LEU A 184 -15.83 6.71 -6.39
C LEU A 184 -15.51 7.71 -5.30
N HIS A 185 -16.06 8.92 -5.43
CA HIS A 185 -15.82 10.01 -4.51
C HIS A 185 -17.09 10.79 -4.19
N ASP A 186 -17.22 11.15 -2.92
CA ASP A 186 -18.21 12.08 -2.39
C ASP A 186 -17.48 13.31 -1.85
N ILE A 187 -17.98 14.50 -2.17
CA ILE A 187 -17.41 15.78 -1.74
C ILE A 187 -18.55 16.64 -1.19
N THR A 188 -18.42 17.04 0.07
CA THR A 188 -19.35 17.96 0.72
C THR A 188 -18.59 19.10 1.36
N ASP A 189 -19.16 20.30 1.41
CA ASP A 189 -18.56 21.43 2.11
C ASP A 189 -19.60 22.33 2.81
N ASP A 190 -19.12 23.34 3.56
CA ASP A 190 -19.98 24.28 4.30
C ASP A 190 -20.65 25.32 3.38
N VAL A 191 -20.14 25.51 2.16
CA VAL A 191 -20.64 26.50 1.19
C VAL A 191 -21.70 25.94 0.23
N GLY A 192 -22.04 24.65 0.36
CA GLY A 192 -23.19 24.02 -0.28
C GLY A 192 -22.86 23.05 -1.42
N THR A 193 -21.58 22.73 -1.64
CA THR A 193 -21.18 21.63 -2.52
C THR A 193 -21.66 20.31 -1.95
N ASN A 194 -22.29 19.50 -2.79
CA ASN A 194 -22.72 18.14 -2.46
C ASN A 194 -22.66 17.27 -3.72
N LEU A 195 -21.46 16.75 -3.99
CA LEU A 195 -21.19 15.83 -5.09
C LEU A 195 -21.15 14.42 -4.53
N THR A 196 -21.92 13.51 -5.12
CA THR A 196 -21.99 12.11 -4.69
C THR A 196 -21.77 11.17 -5.86
N GLY A 197 -21.05 10.07 -5.64
CA GLY A 197 -20.78 9.04 -6.64
C GLY A 197 -19.96 9.53 -7.83
N VAL A 198 -19.05 10.48 -7.63
CA VAL A 198 -18.15 10.96 -8.69
C VAL A 198 -17.18 9.85 -9.06
N ALA A 199 -17.26 9.35 -10.29
CA ALA A 199 -16.38 8.30 -10.77
C ALA A 199 -15.04 8.87 -11.24
N TYR A 200 -13.97 8.52 -10.53
CA TYR A 200 -12.59 8.89 -10.84
C TYR A 200 -11.65 7.90 -10.17
N ASP A 201 -10.70 7.33 -10.93
CA ASP A 201 -9.73 6.38 -10.38
C ASP A 201 -8.52 7.13 -9.79
N LEU A 202 -8.51 7.28 -8.47
CA LEU A 202 -7.40 7.81 -7.70
C LEU A 202 -6.51 6.65 -7.21
N ALA A 203 -5.51 6.31 -8.01
CA ALA A 203 -4.53 5.27 -7.69
C ALA A 203 -3.66 5.63 -6.45
N PRO A 204 -3.04 4.65 -5.77
CA PRO A 204 -2.08 4.91 -4.69
C PRO A 204 -0.99 5.92 -5.09
N GLY A 205 -0.77 6.94 -4.26
CA GLY A 205 0.16 8.04 -4.49
C GLY A 205 -0.27 9.07 -5.54
N ALA A 206 -1.44 8.91 -6.18
CA ALA A 206 -1.95 9.89 -7.13
C ALA A 206 -2.64 11.05 -6.40
N THR A 207 -2.66 12.20 -7.09
CA THR A 207 -3.39 13.39 -6.66
C THR A 207 -4.42 13.80 -7.70
N ALA A 208 -5.47 14.49 -7.25
CA ALA A 208 -6.43 15.16 -8.12
C ALA A 208 -6.94 16.43 -7.44
N ASP A 209 -7.22 17.47 -8.23
CA ASP A 209 -7.83 18.69 -7.74
C ASP A 209 -9.14 18.99 -8.45
N THR A 210 -10.05 19.69 -7.76
CA THR A 210 -11.39 19.98 -8.27
C THR A 210 -11.39 20.81 -9.56
N VAL A 211 -10.38 21.67 -9.76
CA VAL A 211 -10.27 22.50 -10.96
C VAL A 211 -9.90 21.66 -12.18
N ALA A 212 -8.95 20.73 -12.04
CA ALA A 212 -8.57 19.78 -13.08
C ALA A 212 -9.73 18.84 -13.47
N LEU A 213 -10.64 18.58 -12.52
CA LEU A 213 -11.90 17.86 -12.76
C LEU A 213 -13.00 18.72 -13.37
N GLY A 214 -12.74 20.01 -13.65
CA GLY A 214 -13.68 20.94 -14.26
C GLY A 214 -14.77 21.46 -13.31
N LEU A 215 -14.56 21.35 -11.99
CA LEU A 215 -15.47 21.83 -10.98
C LEU A 215 -15.07 23.25 -10.56
N VAL A 216 -16.05 24.13 -10.46
CA VAL A 216 -15.88 25.50 -9.96
C VAL A 216 -16.72 25.63 -8.69
N ILE A 217 -16.05 25.86 -7.57
CA ILE A 217 -16.65 25.98 -6.24
C ILE A 217 -16.41 27.40 -5.76
N SER A 218 -17.49 28.14 -5.49
CA SER A 218 -17.40 29.58 -5.22
C SER A 218 -18.43 30.05 -4.21
N GLU A 219 -18.10 31.13 -3.51
CA GLU A 219 -19.00 31.83 -2.60
C GLU A 219 -18.78 33.34 -2.72
N THR A 220 -19.84 34.13 -2.53
CA THR A 220 -19.73 35.58 -2.38
C THR A 220 -19.61 35.92 -0.90
N VAL A 221 -18.40 36.30 -0.46
CA VAL A 221 -18.09 36.51 0.95
C VAL A 221 -18.40 37.95 1.38
N SER A 222 -19.23 38.11 2.41
CA SER A 222 -19.59 39.42 3.00
C SER A 222 -19.17 39.60 4.45
N THR A 223 -18.65 38.56 5.09
CA THR A 223 -18.15 38.51 6.46
C THR A 223 -17.05 37.46 6.54
N ASP A 224 -16.31 37.39 7.64
CA ASP A 224 -15.35 36.29 7.84
C ASP A 224 -16.06 34.93 7.73
N THR A 225 -15.57 34.10 6.81
CA THR A 225 -16.13 32.77 6.53
C THR A 225 -15.01 31.73 6.62
N THR A 226 -15.34 30.57 7.18
CA THR A 226 -14.49 29.38 7.12
C THR A 226 -15.29 28.27 6.47
N ASN A 227 -14.72 27.68 5.42
CA ASN A 227 -15.31 26.58 4.70
C ASN A 227 -14.55 25.30 5.02
N THR A 228 -15.27 24.27 5.47
CA THR A 228 -14.75 22.92 5.73
C THR A 228 -15.20 21.98 4.64
N VAL A 229 -14.27 21.39 3.91
CA VAL A 229 -14.56 20.29 2.98
C VAL A 229 -14.41 18.95 3.70
N VAL A 230 -15.29 18.01 3.39
CA VAL A 230 -15.15 16.59 3.68
C VAL A 230 -15.10 15.85 2.35
N TRP A 231 -14.01 15.12 2.11
CA TRP A 231 -13.88 14.24 0.96
C TRP A 231 -13.95 12.80 1.45
N THR A 232 -14.74 11.97 0.78
CA THR A 232 -14.72 10.52 0.99
C THR A 232 -14.41 9.82 -0.32
N GLY A 233 -13.42 8.93 -0.32
CA GLY A 233 -13.08 8.08 -1.46
C GLY A 233 -13.38 6.62 -1.15
N TYR A 234 -13.89 5.89 -2.14
CA TYR A 234 -14.37 4.51 -1.99
C TYR A 234 -13.66 3.54 -2.94
N ALA A 235 -13.29 2.37 -2.42
CA ALA A 235 -12.94 1.18 -3.18
C ALA A 235 -14.08 0.15 -3.06
N GLY A 236 -15.01 0.19 -4.01
CA GLY A 236 -16.26 -0.58 -3.91
C GLY A 236 -17.20 -0.03 -2.83
N SER A 237 -18.00 -0.88 -2.19
CA SER A 237 -19.08 -0.44 -1.28
C SER A 237 -18.73 -0.44 0.22
N ALA A 238 -17.59 -1.03 0.61
CA ALA A 238 -17.26 -1.29 2.02
C ALA A 238 -15.90 -0.74 2.45
N ILE A 239 -15.02 -0.42 1.50
CA ILE A 239 -13.68 0.11 1.76
C ILE A 239 -13.71 1.58 1.38
N PHE A 240 -13.43 2.45 2.34
CA PHE A 240 -13.43 3.89 2.12
C PHE A 240 -12.45 4.60 3.04
N ALA A 241 -12.04 5.80 2.63
CA ALA A 241 -11.30 6.74 3.45
C ALA A 241 -11.98 8.11 3.39
N THR A 242 -11.97 8.80 4.51
CA THR A 242 -12.50 10.15 4.68
C THR A 242 -11.40 11.02 5.24
N ASP A 243 -11.30 12.24 4.73
CA ASP A 243 -10.51 13.31 5.33
C ASP A 243 -11.21 14.65 5.17
N SER A 244 -10.83 15.64 5.98
CA SER A 244 -11.38 16.99 5.94
C SER A 244 -10.31 18.06 6.01
N SER A 245 -10.61 19.21 5.40
CA SER A 245 -9.70 20.35 5.32
C SER A 245 -10.47 21.65 5.38
N THR A 246 -9.84 22.73 5.82
CA THR A 246 -10.49 24.05 5.93
C THR A 246 -9.74 25.13 5.16
N ALA A 247 -10.51 26.06 4.61
CA ALA A 247 -10.00 27.31 4.06
C ALA A 247 -10.83 28.49 4.58
N SER A 248 -10.18 29.60 4.93
CA SER A 248 -10.80 30.75 5.56
C SER A 248 -10.61 32.03 4.75
N VAL A 249 -11.66 32.84 4.70
CA VAL A 249 -11.63 34.17 4.12
C VAL A 249 -11.95 35.18 5.21
N THR A 250 -11.12 36.20 5.35
CA THR A 250 -11.34 37.30 6.30
C THR A 250 -11.47 38.63 5.57
N GLU A 251 -12.33 39.51 6.03
CA GLU A 251 -12.43 40.87 5.50
C GLU A 251 -11.31 41.75 6.08
N ALA A 252 -10.62 42.51 5.23
CA ALA A 252 -9.72 43.55 5.69
C ALA A 252 -10.52 44.62 6.46
N PRO A 253 -10.01 45.15 7.58
CA PRO A 253 -10.67 46.26 8.25
C PRO A 253 -10.83 47.43 7.28
N THR A 254 -12.03 48.01 7.20
CA THR A 254 -12.26 49.21 6.40
C THR A 254 -11.42 50.35 6.97
N ASP A 255 -10.37 50.77 6.27
CA ASP A 255 -9.60 51.94 6.64
C ASP A 255 -10.49 53.19 6.54
N VAL A 256 -10.87 53.76 7.69
CA VAL A 256 -11.55 55.05 7.75
C VAL A 256 -10.52 56.13 7.47
N SER A 257 -10.34 56.48 6.20
CA SER A 257 -9.57 57.65 5.79
C SER A 257 -10.32 58.91 6.24
N LEU A 258 -9.87 59.52 7.34
CA LEU A 258 -10.23 60.90 7.67
C LEU A 258 -9.53 61.81 6.67
N THR A 259 -10.16 62.08 5.52
CA THR A 259 -9.74 63.18 4.65
C THR A 259 -9.77 64.45 5.49
N SER A 260 -8.61 65.08 5.69
CA SER A 260 -8.49 66.30 6.48
C SER A 260 -9.52 67.32 6.00
N PHE A 261 -10.40 67.76 6.90
CA PHE A 261 -11.26 68.91 6.64
C PHE A 261 -10.37 70.04 6.12
N GLY A 262 -10.69 70.53 4.91
CA GLY A 262 -9.99 71.64 4.29
C GLY A 262 -9.87 72.78 5.29
N SER A 263 -8.69 73.38 5.34
CA SER A 263 -8.42 74.55 6.16
C SER A 263 -9.22 75.74 5.63
N ASP A 264 -10.51 75.81 5.94
CA ASP A 264 -11.24 77.07 5.86
C ASP A 264 -10.76 77.93 7.03
N ALA A 265 -9.81 78.80 6.72
CA ALA A 265 -9.31 79.82 7.60
C ALA A 265 -10.45 80.82 7.89
N GLY A 266 -11.21 80.56 8.94
CA GLY A 266 -12.16 81.54 9.44
C GLY A 266 -13.29 80.96 10.27
N LEU A 267 -12.99 80.41 11.44
CA LEU A 267 -13.81 80.53 12.66
C LEU A 267 -13.12 79.78 13.80
N ALA A 268 -12.64 80.53 14.79
CA ALA A 268 -12.01 79.99 15.98
C ALA A 268 -13.03 79.16 16.79
N LEU A 269 -12.83 77.84 16.83
CA LEU A 269 -13.50 76.95 17.79
C LEU A 269 -12.45 76.31 18.71
N GLN A 270 -12.78 76.36 20.00
CA GLN A 270 -11.93 76.15 21.17
C GLN A 270 -11.28 74.76 21.26
N PRO A 271 -10.15 74.60 22.00
CA PRO A 271 -9.36 73.36 22.05
C PRO A 271 -9.98 72.28 22.96
N VAL A 272 -11.25 71.92 22.71
CA VAL A 272 -11.98 70.89 23.50
C VAL A 272 -12.40 69.69 22.67
N LEU A 273 -12.33 69.72 21.33
CA LEU A 273 -12.83 68.60 20.51
C LEU A 273 -11.78 67.56 20.09
N LEU A 274 -10.48 67.81 20.25
CA LEU A 274 -9.45 66.89 19.75
C LEU A 274 -9.17 65.70 20.68
N ALA A 275 -9.51 65.80 21.97
CA ALA A 275 -9.29 64.73 22.94
C ALA A 275 -10.45 63.72 23.05
N ALA A 276 -11.65 64.07 22.57
CA ALA A 276 -12.83 63.20 22.67
C ALA A 276 -12.84 62.08 21.61
N VAL A 277 -12.20 62.30 20.46
CA VAL A 277 -12.22 61.33 19.34
C VAL A 277 -11.17 60.23 19.53
N LEU A 278 -10.06 60.49 20.22
CA LEU A 278 -9.03 59.48 20.49
C LEU A 278 -9.40 58.52 21.65
N ALA A 279 -10.32 58.92 22.54
CA ALA A 279 -10.66 58.15 23.74
C ALA A 279 -11.72 57.05 23.53
N LEU A 280 -12.48 57.08 22.43
CA LEU A 280 -13.53 56.07 22.19
C LEU A 280 -13.00 54.75 21.60
N PHE A 281 -11.79 54.71 21.03
CA PHE A 281 -11.30 53.53 20.30
C PHE A 281 -10.28 52.66 21.03
N LEU A 282 -9.83 53.02 22.25
CA LEU A 282 -8.79 52.25 22.97
C LEU A 282 -9.22 51.66 24.32
N GLY A 283 -10.46 51.82 24.78
CA GLY A 283 -10.93 51.18 26.02
C GLY A 283 -10.15 51.53 27.29
N VAL A 284 -9.35 52.60 27.29
CA VAL A 284 -8.60 53.07 28.46
C VAL A 284 -9.38 54.20 29.13
N ALA A 285 -9.87 53.96 30.34
CA ALA A 285 -10.50 54.98 31.18
C ALA A 285 -9.45 56.00 31.65
N VAL A 286 -9.42 57.19 31.05
CA VAL A 286 -8.57 58.31 31.50
C VAL A 286 -9.32 59.11 32.57
N LEU A 287 -8.91 58.97 33.83
CA LEU A 287 -9.43 59.75 34.96
C LEU A 287 -8.80 61.16 34.96
N LEU A 288 -9.51 62.17 34.46
CA LEU A 288 -9.05 63.57 34.51
C LEU A 288 -9.37 64.20 35.87
N ARG A 289 -8.34 64.39 36.71
CA ARG A 289 -8.44 65.15 37.97
C ARG A 289 -8.31 66.64 37.68
N ARG A 290 -9.38 67.40 37.90
CA ARG A 290 -9.42 68.87 37.76
C ARG A 290 -8.45 69.51 38.77
N ARG A 291 -7.37 70.16 38.31
CA ARG A 291 -6.60 71.10 39.14
C ARG A 291 -7.30 72.46 39.09
N THR A 292 -7.72 72.96 40.23
CA THR A 292 -8.17 74.34 40.40
C THR A 292 -7.00 75.24 40.79
N ASN A 293 -6.96 76.37 40.08
CA ASN A 293 -6.08 77.53 40.12
C ASN A 293 -4.70 77.37 39.50
#